data_AF-A0A0B1RQP8-F1
#
_entry.id   AF-A0A0B1RQP8-F1
#
_cell.length_a   1.000
_cell.length_b   1.000
_cell.length_c   1.000
_cell.angle_alpha   90.00
_cell.angle_beta   90.00
_cell.angle_gamma   90.00
#
_symmetry.space_group_name_H-M   'P 1'
#
loop_
_entity.id
_entity.type
_entity.pdbx_description
1 polymer ?
#
loop_
_entity_poly.entity_id
_entity_poly.type
_entity_poly.pdbx_seq_one_letter_code
_entity_poly.pdbx_strand_id
1 'polypeptide(L)'
;MHNDGKKTTITITDEAAIKLYQHWTDQAVSGLMAAVATNKLKNVGQAEKLIHKECNKNAKTVKEHAKCVVKLLDAELKYQQWVKKYEEKRKRVGGLQIQECSKL
;
A
#
# COMPACT_ATOMS: atom_id res chain seq x y z
N MET A 1 14.55 -24.51 28.74
CA MET A 1 15.63 -23.98 27.90
C MET A 1 16.94 -24.40 28.53
N HIS A 2 17.75 -25.20 27.83
CA HIS A 2 19.02 -25.72 28.33
C HIS A 2 20.16 -25.18 27.46
N ASN A 3 21.22 -24.68 28.08
CA ASN A 3 22.35 -24.07 27.38
C ASN A 3 23.66 -24.66 27.93
N ASP A 4 24.37 -25.40 27.08
CA ASP A 4 25.62 -26.09 27.42
C ASP A 4 26.87 -25.25 27.10
N GLY A 5 26.70 -23.95 26.89
CA GLY A 5 27.79 -23.04 26.49
C GLY A 5 28.22 -23.15 25.03
N LYS A 6 27.77 -24.18 24.29
CA LYS A 6 27.99 -24.35 22.83
C LYS A 6 26.72 -24.25 21.99
N LYS A 7 25.56 -24.61 22.55
CA LYS A 7 24.26 -24.59 21.87
C LYS A 7 23.16 -24.39 22.90
N THR A 8 22.20 -23.55 22.55
CA THR A 8 20.92 -23.46 23.27
C THR A 8 19.95 -24.44 22.64
N THR A 9 19.46 -25.40 23.41
CA THR A 9 18.40 -26.30 23.00
C THR A 9 17.07 -25.78 23.53
N ILE A 10 16.20 -25.39 22.60
CA ILE A 10 14.82 -24.98 22.88
C ILE A 10 13.93 -26.12 22.44
N THR A 11 13.32 -26.82 23.40
CA THR A 11 12.28 -27.80 23.10
C THR A 11 11.00 -27.05 22.78
N ILE A 12 10.54 -27.15 21.54
CA ILE A 12 9.33 -26.49 21.03
C ILE A 12 8.30 -27.58 20.78
N THR A 13 7.06 -27.41 21.24
CA THR A 13 5.95 -28.32 20.88
C THR A 13 5.48 -28.03 19.47
N ASP A 14 4.84 -29.00 18.80
CA ASP A 14 4.34 -28.81 17.44
C ASP A 14 3.39 -27.60 17.34
N GLU A 15 2.55 -27.37 18.35
CA GLU A 15 1.64 -26.20 18.39
C GLU A 15 2.40 -24.88 18.52
N ALA A 16 3.47 -24.85 19.32
CA ALA A 16 4.32 -23.68 19.45
C ALA A 16 5.10 -23.40 18.17
N ALA A 17 5.55 -24.45 17.46
CA ALA A 17 6.20 -24.33 16.16
C ALA A 17 5.25 -23.74 15.10
N ILE A 18 4.00 -24.22 15.05
CA ILE A 18 2.98 -23.70 14.13
C ILE A 18 2.66 -22.23 14.42
N LYS A 19 2.46 -21.86 15.70
CA LYS A 19 2.21 -20.46 16.08
C LYS A 19 3.37 -19.55 15.70
N LEU A 20 4.60 -20.01 15.90
CA LEU A 20 5.79 -19.25 15.51
C LEU A 20 5.82 -19.08 13.98
N TYR A 21 5.62 -20.16 13.23
CA TYR A 21 5.57 -20.11 11.76
C TYR A 21 4.52 -19.11 11.25
N GLN A 22 3.31 -19.15 11.81
CA GLN A 22 2.24 -18.21 11.48
C GLN A 22 2.64 -16.76 11.77
N HIS A 23 3.22 -16.49 12.95
CA HIS A 23 3.69 -15.16 13.31
C HIS A 23 4.73 -14.59 12.34
N TRP A 24 5.74 -15.40 11.97
CA TRP A 24 6.77 -14.96 11.03
C TRP A 24 6.21 -14.74 9.63
N THR A 25 5.29 -15.59 9.20
CA THR A 25 4.59 -15.44 7.92
C THR A 25 3.76 -14.14 7.90
N ASP A 26 3.01 -13.86 8.97
CA ASP A 26 2.20 -12.65 9.10
C ASP A 26 3.06 -11.38 9.07
N GLN A 27 4.24 -11.41 9.72
CA GLN A 27 5.20 -10.31 9.68
C GLN A 27 5.78 -10.09 8.27
N ALA A 28 6.18 -11.17 7.60
CA ALA A 28 6.74 -11.10 6.24
C ALA A 28 5.71 -10.52 5.25
N VAL A 29 4.47 -11.00 5.30
CA VAL A 29 3.38 -10.51 4.44
C VAL A 29 3.04 -9.06 4.76
N SER A 30 3.01 -8.68 6.05
CA SER A 30 2.79 -7.29 6.46
C SER A 30 3.89 -6.35 5.98
N GLY A 31 5.16 -6.79 6.02
CA GLY A 31 6.30 -6.05 5.48
C GLY A 31 6.18 -5.83 3.97
N LEU A 32 5.81 -6.87 3.21
CA LEU A 32 5.55 -6.76 1.78
C LEU A 32 4.41 -5.77 1.47
N MET A 33 3.30 -5.86 2.21
CA MET A 33 2.17 -4.94 2.06
C MET A 33 2.57 -3.49 2.33
N ALA A 34 3.40 -3.24 3.36
CA ALA A 34 3.92 -1.90 3.65
C ALA A 34 4.82 -1.37 2.53
N ALA A 35 5.64 -2.22 1.91
CA ALA A 35 6.47 -1.84 0.76
C ALA A 35 5.62 -1.47 -0.46
N VAL A 36 4.59 -2.27 -0.77
CA VAL A 36 3.61 -1.97 -1.83
C VAL A 36 2.92 -0.64 -1.54
N ALA A 37 2.38 -0.46 -0.33
CA ALA A 37 1.73 0.79 0.06
C ALA A 37 2.65 2.00 -0.10
N THR A 38 3.91 1.89 0.34
CA THR A 38 4.91 2.96 0.23
C THR A 38 5.15 3.37 -1.23
N ASN A 39 5.20 2.40 -2.15
CA ASN A 39 5.32 2.68 -3.58
C ASN A 39 4.08 3.43 -4.11
N LYS A 40 2.89 2.96 -3.71
CA LYS A 40 1.59 3.44 -4.20
C LYS A 40 1.19 4.80 -3.65
N LEU A 41 1.58 5.13 -2.43
CA LEU A 41 1.35 6.44 -1.82
C LEU A 41 1.99 7.58 -2.62
N LYS A 42 2.98 7.33 -3.47
CA LYS A 42 3.59 8.34 -4.36
C LYS A 42 2.61 8.83 -5.44
N ASN A 43 1.61 8.03 -5.77
CA ASN A 43 0.72 8.20 -6.93
C ASN A 43 -0.71 8.61 -6.55
N VAL A 44 -0.91 9.10 -5.33
CA VAL A 44 -2.21 9.56 -4.80
C VAL A 44 -2.09 10.94 -4.15
N GLY A 45 -3.23 11.59 -3.96
CA GLY A 45 -3.34 12.87 -3.25
C GLY A 45 -3.07 12.78 -1.75
N GLN A 46 -3.03 13.94 -1.10
CA GLN A 46 -2.74 14.04 0.33
C GLN A 46 -3.85 13.46 1.21
N ALA A 47 -5.11 13.57 0.77
CA ALA A 47 -6.24 13.01 1.50
C ALA A 47 -6.14 11.48 1.59
N GLU A 48 -5.83 10.81 0.47
CA GLU A 48 -5.67 9.36 0.39
C GLU A 48 -4.50 8.87 1.24
N LYS A 49 -3.40 9.64 1.29
CA LYS A 49 -2.25 9.35 2.18
C LYS A 49 -2.66 9.35 3.65
N LEU A 50 -3.45 10.35 4.08
CA LEU A 50 -3.92 10.44 5.46
C LEU A 50 -4.89 9.30 5.80
N ILE A 51 -5.82 8.99 4.89
CA ILE A 51 -6.77 7.88 5.05
C ILE A 51 -6.02 6.55 5.18
N HIS A 52 -5.04 6.29 4.32
CA HIS A 52 -4.26 5.06 4.41
C HIS A 52 -3.42 4.99 5.70
N LYS A 53 -2.79 6.11 6.10
CA LYS A 53 -2.04 6.17 7.36
C LYS A 53 -2.91 5.83 8.57
N GLU A 54 -4.12 6.38 8.64
CA GLU A 54 -5.06 6.10 9.72
C GLU A 54 -5.58 4.66 9.67
N CYS A 55 -5.89 4.14 8.47
CA CYS A 55 -6.26 2.73 8.31
C CYS A 55 -5.16 1.80 8.82
N ASN A 56 -3.92 2.03 8.39
CA ASN A 56 -2.78 1.19 8.75
C ASN A 56 -2.45 1.26 10.24
N LYS A 57 -2.62 2.43 10.88
CA LYS A 57 -2.44 2.61 12.32
C LYS A 57 -3.43 1.77 13.14
N ASN A 58 -4.65 1.62 12.65
CA ASN A 58 -5.73 0.91 13.36
C ASN A 58 -5.82 -0.59 13.02
N ALA A 59 -5.09 -1.05 12.00
CA ALA A 59 -5.03 -2.46 11.63
C ALA A 59 -4.18 -3.26 12.62
N LYS A 60 -4.72 -4.39 13.10
CA LYS A 60 -4.07 -5.30 14.06
C LYS A 60 -3.78 -6.67 13.47
N THR A 61 -4.40 -6.99 12.34
CA THR A 61 -4.30 -8.28 11.66
C THR A 61 -3.82 -8.09 10.23
N VAL A 62 -3.18 -9.13 9.67
CA VAL A 62 -2.77 -9.16 8.26
C VAL A 62 -3.95 -8.86 7.33
N LYS A 63 -5.13 -9.39 7.66
CA LYS A 63 -6.37 -9.16 6.90
C LYS A 63 -6.79 -7.69 6.90
N GLU A 64 -6.63 -6.99 8.02
CA GLU A 64 -6.94 -5.56 8.10
C GLU A 64 -5.91 -4.72 7.33
N HIS A 65 -4.62 -5.05 7.45
CA HIS A 65 -3.58 -4.42 6.63
C HIS A 65 -3.85 -4.60 5.13
N ALA A 66 -4.26 -5.81 4.71
CA ALA A 66 -4.63 -6.08 3.32
C ALA A 66 -5.79 -5.19 2.85
N LYS A 67 -6.83 -5.01 3.67
CA LYS A 67 -7.94 -4.09 3.36
C LYS A 67 -7.46 -2.65 3.19
N CYS A 68 -6.51 -2.18 4.01
CA CYS A 68 -5.94 -0.85 3.88
C CYS A 68 -5.16 -0.68 2.57
N VAL A 69 -4.42 -1.70 2.14
CA VAL A 69 -3.70 -1.69 0.86
C VAL A 69 -4.67 -1.73 -0.33
N VAL A 70 -5.69 -2.58 -0.30
CA VAL A 70 -6.70 -2.65 -1.37
C VAL A 70 -7.39 -1.30 -1.57
N LYS A 71 -7.83 -0.66 -0.47
CA LYS A 71 -8.42 0.70 -0.53
C LYS A 71 -7.47 1.73 -1.15
N LEU A 72 -6.17 1.62 -0.87
CA LEU A 72 -5.16 2.51 -1.45
C LEU A 72 -4.97 2.24 -2.95
N LEU A 73 -4.96 0.98 -3.38
CA LEU A 73 -4.87 0.63 -4.80
C LEU A 73 -6.08 1.15 -5.59
N ASP A 74 -7.28 1.03 -5.03
CA ASP A 74 -8.50 1.57 -5.64
C ASP A 74 -8.43 3.10 -5.75
N ALA A 75 -7.90 3.77 -4.73
CA ALA A 75 -7.72 5.21 -4.71
C ALA A 75 -6.67 5.67 -5.74
N GLU A 76 -5.55 4.96 -5.85
CA GLU A 76 -4.54 5.19 -6.91
C GLU A 76 -5.19 5.08 -8.29
N LEU A 77 -5.91 4.00 -8.57
CA LEU A 77 -6.55 3.81 -9.87
C LEU A 77 -7.48 4.97 -10.23
N LYS A 78 -8.34 5.39 -9.28
CA LYS A 78 -9.25 6.53 -9.48
C LYS A 78 -8.50 7.84 -9.69
N TYR A 79 -7.45 8.09 -8.91
CA TYR A 79 -6.62 9.29 -9.04
C TYR A 79 -5.96 9.37 -10.42
N GLN A 80 -5.36 8.26 -10.88
CA GLN A 80 -4.72 8.21 -12.20
C GLN A 80 -5.72 8.41 -13.34
N GLN A 81 -6.91 7.82 -13.25
CA GLN A 81 -7.99 8.06 -14.22
C GLN A 81 -8.44 9.52 -14.24
N TRP A 82 -8.54 10.15 -13.07
CA TRP A 82 -8.89 11.57 -12.95
C TRP A 82 -7.81 12.46 -13.59
N VAL A 83 -6.53 12.25 -13.26
CA VAL A 83 -5.40 12.98 -13.86
C VAL A 83 -5.44 12.88 -15.38
N LYS A 84 -5.57 11.67 -15.93
CA LYS A 84 -5.64 11.46 -17.38
C LYS A 84 -6.79 12.24 -18.04
N LYS A 85 -8.00 12.19 -17.46
CA LYS A 85 -9.16 12.93 -17.98
C LYS A 85 -8.93 14.44 -17.95
N TYR A 86 -8.31 14.96 -16.89
CA TYR A 86 -7.99 16.39 -16.78
C TYR A 86 -6.93 16.82 -17.79
N GLU A 87 -5.90 16.01 -18.01
CA GLU A 87 -4.89 16.25 -19.03
C GLU A 87 -5.49 16.27 -20.44
N GLU A 88 -6.37 15.32 -20.75
CA GLU A 88 -7.11 15.27 -22.03
C GLU A 88 -8.02 16.48 -22.21
N LYS A 89 -8.71 16.92 -21.15
CA LYS A 89 -9.56 18.13 -21.19
C LYS A 89 -8.70 19.38 -21.39
N ARG A 90 -7.56 19.49 -20.71
CA ARG A 90 -6.62 20.61 -20.85
C ARG A 90 -6.06 20.69 -22.27
N LYS A 91 -5.69 19.55 -22.88
CA LYS A 91 -5.26 19.49 -24.29
C LYS A 91 -6.35 19.95 -25.25
N ARG A 92 -7.62 19.58 -25.01
CA ARG A 92 -8.75 20.05 -25.81
C ARG A 92 -8.97 21.55 -25.69
N VAL A 93 -9.00 22.10 -24.48
CA VAL A 93 -9.19 23.54 -24.25
C VAL A 93 -7.99 24.35 -24.78
N GLY A 94 -6.76 23.91 -24.54
CA GLY A 94 -5.56 24.54 -25.10
C GLY A 94 -5.51 24.46 -26.63
N GLY A 95 -6.00 23.37 -27.23
CA GLY A 95 -6.14 23.23 -28.69
C GLY A 95 -7.21 24.15 -29.29
N LEU A 96 -8.34 24.34 -28.59
CA LEU A 96 -9.37 25.32 -28.96
C LEU A 96 -8.81 26.76 -28.95
N GLN A 97 -8.02 27.11 -27.93
CA GLN A 97 -7.44 28.44 -27.79
C GLN A 97 -6.37 28.75 -28.86
N ILE A 98 -5.62 27.74 -29.33
CA ILE A 98 -4.68 27.88 -30.45
C ILE A 98 -5.44 27.99 -31.80
N GLN A 99 -6.55 27.26 -31.98
CA GLN A 99 -7.38 27.36 -33.19
C GLN A 99 -8.11 28.71 -33.32
N GLU A 100 -8.51 29.35 -32.22
CA GLU A 100 -9.10 30.69 -32.26
C GLU A 100 -8.07 31.78 -32.59
N CYS A 101 -6.84 31.70 -32.06
CA CYS A 101 -5.77 32.63 -32.42
C CYS A 101 -5.25 32.49 -33.87
N SER A 102 -5.45 31.35 -34.52
CA SER A 102 -4.98 31.12 -35.90
C SER A 102 -5.98 31.52 -37.00
N LYS A 103 -7.16 32.04 -36.62
CA LYS A 103 -8.22 32.52 -37.53
C LYS A 103 -8.32 34.05 -37.61
N LEU A 104 -7.43 34.77 -36.94
CA LEU A 104 -7.16 36.20 -37.08
C LEU A 104 -5.91 36.39 -37.95
#